data_AF-A0A960T3E5-F1
#
_entry.id   AF-A0A960T3E5-F1
#
_cell.length_a   1.000
_cell.length_b   1.000
_cell.length_c   1.000
_cell.angle_alpha   90.00
_cell.angle_beta   90.00
_cell.angle_gamma   90.00
#
_symmetry.space_group_name_H-M   'P 1'
#
loop_
_entity.id
_entity.type
_entity.pdbx_description
1 polymer ?
#
loop_
_entity_poly.entity_id
_entity_poly.type
_entity_poly.pdbx_seq_one_letter_code
_entity_poly.pdbx_strand_id
1 'polypeptide(L)'
;AVPASALVMGFAWCRLPIRFRNRFANGSEWMMVVPVLALAGWLGWQAGPLIESIFFVYQDPATGREIADFRLWWPQATGLSFEQRNSLVLGFMMGFAVIPVIFTIAEDALSNVPKSLTAASSALGANRWQVVWTVMLPVASSGIFSALMIGFGRAVGETMIMVMATGNTPVTEWNIFNGMRTLSANIAVELPEAPVGSTHYRTLFLGAVVLFLMTFVMNTVAEVLRQRLREKNKIV
;
A
#
# COMPACT_ATOMS: atom_id res chain seq x y z
N ALA A 1 11.80 13.62 -6.87
CA ALA A 1 13.08 14.19 -6.43
C ALA A 1 13.69 13.42 -5.25
N VAL A 2 12.99 13.29 -4.12
CA VAL A 2 13.52 12.71 -2.87
C VAL A 2 14.01 11.25 -2.97
N PRO A 3 13.32 10.32 -3.66
CA PRO A 3 13.83 8.95 -3.80
C PRO A 3 15.07 8.86 -4.70
N ALA A 4 15.11 9.67 -5.77
CA ALA A 4 16.24 9.73 -6.68
C ALA A 4 17.47 10.36 -6.01
N SER A 5 17.30 11.40 -5.20
CA SER A 5 18.40 12.00 -4.43
C SER A 5 18.93 11.05 -3.35
N ALA A 6 18.05 10.25 -2.71
CA ALA A 6 18.47 9.20 -1.79
C ALA A 6 19.34 8.14 -2.49
N LEU A 7 18.95 7.69 -3.68
CA LEU A 7 19.70 6.71 -4.48
C LEU A 7 21.03 7.28 -4.97
N VAL A 8 21.06 8.51 -5.47
CA VAL A 8 22.29 9.18 -5.92
C VAL A 8 23.25 9.41 -4.74
N MET A 9 22.74 9.80 -3.58
CA MET A 9 23.53 9.95 -2.36
C MET A 9 24.08 8.61 -1.89
N GLY A 10 23.27 7.55 -1.88
CA GLY A 10 23.72 6.19 -1.55
C GLY A 10 24.81 5.70 -2.51
N PHE A 11 24.65 5.97 -3.80
CA PHE A 11 25.66 5.67 -4.81
C PHE A 11 26.95 6.48 -4.63
N ALA A 12 26.84 7.78 -4.35
CA ALA A 12 27.97 8.65 -4.06
C ALA A 12 28.71 8.23 -2.77
N TRP A 13 27.98 7.78 -1.74
CA TRP A 13 28.55 7.27 -0.49
C TRP A 13 29.39 6.00 -0.70
N CYS A 14 28.92 5.08 -1.55
CA CYS A 14 29.67 3.89 -1.93
C CYS A 14 30.93 4.21 -2.77
N ARG A 15 30.98 5.37 -3.42
CA ARG A 15 32.11 5.83 -4.24
C ARG A 15 33.11 6.72 -3.46
N LEU A 16 32.80 7.10 -2.23
CA LEU A 16 33.65 7.99 -1.44
C LEU A 16 34.90 7.27 -0.89
N PRO A 17 36.08 7.92 -0.87
CA PRO A 17 37.31 7.32 -0.36
C PRO A 17 37.19 6.97 1.14
N ILE A 18 37.76 5.83 1.53
CA ILE A 18 37.72 5.26 2.90
C ILE A 18 38.18 6.27 3.97
N ARG A 19 39.07 7.21 3.63
CA ARG A 19 39.52 8.28 4.53
C ARG A 19 38.39 9.18 5.04
N PHE A 20 37.39 9.46 4.20
CA PHE A 20 36.23 10.27 4.58
C PHE A 20 35.18 9.44 5.32
N ARG A 21 35.01 8.16 4.96
CA ARG A 21 34.06 7.26 5.61
C ARG A 21 34.46 6.92 7.05
N ASN A 22 35.75 6.74 7.30
CA ASN A 22 36.29 6.45 8.64
C ASN A 22 36.29 7.65 9.61
N ARG A 23 35.95 8.87 9.15
CA ARG A 23 35.81 10.05 10.03
C ARG A 23 34.48 10.02 10.81
N PHE A 24 33.54 9.16 10.43
CA PHE A 24 32.21 9.07 11.02
C PHE A 24 32.03 7.73 11.73
N ALA A 25 31.43 7.76 12.91
CA ALA A 25 31.16 6.55 13.68
C ALA A 25 30.13 5.67 12.96
N ASN A 26 30.32 4.35 13.01
CA ASN A 26 29.38 3.38 12.44
C ASN A 26 27.96 3.61 12.98
N GLY A 27 26.99 3.79 12.09
CA GLY A 27 25.59 4.08 12.44
C GLY A 27 25.19 5.57 12.41
N SER A 28 26.12 6.52 12.23
CA SER A 28 25.80 7.96 12.08
C SER A 28 25.53 8.40 10.64
N GLU A 29 25.53 7.47 9.68
CA GLU A 29 25.38 7.73 8.24
C GLU A 29 24.05 8.46 7.90
N TRP A 30 22.99 8.24 8.69
CA TRP A 30 21.69 8.91 8.52
C TRP A 30 21.78 10.44 8.70
N MET A 31 22.69 10.93 9.54
CA MET A 31 22.85 12.37 9.81
C MET A 31 23.34 13.14 8.58
N MET A 32 24.02 12.47 7.64
CA MET A 32 24.43 13.09 6.37
C MET A 32 23.36 13.01 5.29
N VAL A 33 22.55 11.95 5.32
CA VAL A 33 21.49 11.75 4.34
C VAL A 33 20.38 12.78 4.56
N VAL A 34 20.04 13.10 5.81
CA VAL A 34 18.94 14.02 6.15
C VAL A 34 19.09 15.43 5.53
N PRO A 35 20.23 16.14 5.66
CA PRO A 35 20.41 17.45 5.02
C PRO A 35 20.31 17.39 3.50
N VAL A 36 20.82 16.32 2.88
CA VAL A 36 20.78 16.12 1.43
C VAL A 36 19.34 15.88 0.96
N LEU A 37 18.56 15.07 1.70
CA LEU A 37 17.15 14.87 1.41
C LEU A 37 16.34 16.15 1.60
N ALA A 38 16.62 16.93 2.64
CA ALA A 38 15.97 18.22 2.88
C ALA A 38 16.26 19.22 1.75
N LEU A 39 17.52 19.33 1.32
CA LEU A 39 17.93 20.19 0.21
C LEU A 39 17.32 19.74 -1.12
N ALA A 40 17.29 18.43 -1.38
CA ALA A 40 16.63 17.87 -2.56
C ALA A 40 15.11 18.07 -2.54
N GLY A 41 14.49 18.00 -1.36
CA GLY A 41 13.08 18.33 -1.17
C GLY A 41 12.80 19.80 -1.46
N TRP A 42 13.64 20.70 -0.94
CA TRP A 42 13.55 22.15 -1.18
C TRP A 42 13.75 22.52 -2.66
N LEU A 43 14.77 21.94 -3.31
CA LEU A 43 14.99 22.12 -4.75
C LEU A 43 13.83 21.56 -5.57
N GLY A 44 13.30 20.40 -5.19
CA GLY A 44 12.12 19.82 -5.83
C GLY A 44 10.89 20.71 -5.71
N TRP A 45 10.69 21.34 -4.55
CA TRP A 45 9.60 22.28 -4.32
C TRP A 45 9.71 23.53 -5.21
N GLN A 46 10.91 24.09 -5.33
CA GLN A 46 11.17 25.24 -6.19
C GLN A 46 11.06 24.90 -7.68
N ALA A 47 11.44 23.68 -8.07
CA ALA A 47 11.37 23.22 -9.46
C ALA A 47 9.95 22.85 -9.90
N GLY A 48 9.02 22.58 -8.98
CA GLY A 48 7.63 22.21 -9.29
C GLY A 48 6.93 23.21 -10.21
N PRO A 49 6.81 24.49 -9.83
CA PRO A 49 6.17 25.52 -10.66
C PRO A 49 6.87 25.76 -12.01
N LEU A 50 8.20 25.55 -12.07
CA LEU A 50 8.97 25.66 -13.31
C LEU A 50 8.66 24.51 -14.26
N ILE A 51 8.52 23.29 -13.75
CA ILE A 51 8.17 22.13 -14.57
C ILE A 51 6.71 22.23 -15.05
N GLU A 52 5.79 22.66 -14.18
CA GLU A 52 4.39 22.86 -14.52
C GLU A 52 4.21 23.90 -15.64
N SER A 53 4.97 24.99 -15.60
CA SER A 53 4.88 26.04 -16.63
C SER A 53 5.49 25.66 -17.98
N ILE A 54 6.37 24.64 -18.02
CA ILE A 54 6.99 24.16 -19.26
C ILE A 54 6.16 23.03 -19.90
N PHE A 55 5.64 22.10 -19.09
CA PHE A 55 5.04 20.86 -19.61
C PHE A 55 3.51 20.79 -19.48
N PHE A 56 2.91 21.49 -18.51
CA PHE A 56 1.50 21.28 -18.12
C PHE A 56 0.69 22.57 -18.21
N VAL A 57 0.71 23.18 -19.40
CA VAL A 57 -0.03 24.41 -19.70
C VAL A 57 -1.45 24.07 -20.13
N TYR A 58 -2.42 24.62 -19.41
CA TYR A 58 -3.85 24.58 -19.73
C TYR A 58 -4.29 25.95 -20.25
N GLN A 59 -4.98 25.98 -21.39
CA GLN A 59 -5.61 27.19 -21.92
C GLN A 59 -7.06 27.24 -21.47
N ASP A 60 -7.39 28.18 -20.59
CA ASP A 60 -8.75 28.31 -20.07
C ASP A 60 -9.71 28.81 -21.16
N PRO A 61 -10.76 28.04 -21.54
CA PRO A 61 -11.69 28.41 -22.61
C PRO A 61 -12.49 29.69 -22.33
N ALA A 62 -12.63 30.07 -21.05
CA ALA A 62 -13.41 31.23 -20.62
C ALA A 62 -12.59 32.54 -20.54
N THR A 63 -11.30 32.46 -20.22
CA THR A 63 -10.45 33.64 -19.98
C THR A 63 -9.28 33.78 -20.95
N GLY A 64 -9.00 32.77 -21.77
CA GLY A 64 -7.89 32.76 -22.74
C GLY A 64 -6.51 32.84 -22.09
N ARG A 65 -6.42 32.63 -20.77
CA ARG A 65 -5.17 32.66 -20.00
C ARG A 65 -4.57 31.27 -19.93
N GLU A 66 -3.25 31.22 -20.10
CA GLU A 66 -2.45 30.02 -19.89
C GLU A 66 -2.18 29.85 -18.40
N ILE A 67 -2.74 28.79 -17.82
CA ILE A 67 -2.54 28.41 -16.42
C ILE A 67 -1.71 27.13 -16.42
N ALA A 68 -0.57 27.17 -15.74
CA ALA A 68 0.28 26.02 -15.54
C ALA A 68 -0.25 25.18 -14.37
N ASP A 69 -1.11 24.20 -14.64
CA ASP A 69 -1.63 23.27 -13.62
C ASP A 69 -1.87 21.89 -14.24
N PHE A 70 -1.14 20.89 -13.74
CA PHE A 70 -1.28 19.49 -14.15
C PHE A 70 -2.71 18.97 -13.98
N ARG A 71 -3.43 19.41 -12.94
CA ARG A 71 -4.79 18.95 -12.64
C ARG A 71 -5.79 19.38 -13.70
N LEU A 72 -5.55 20.53 -14.34
CA LEU A 72 -6.39 21.06 -15.42
C LEU A 72 -5.95 20.55 -16.79
N TRP A 73 -4.64 20.36 -16.98
CA TRP A 73 -4.08 19.75 -18.18
C TRP A 73 -4.51 18.28 -18.37
N TRP A 74 -4.55 17.49 -17.29
CA TRP A 74 -4.80 16.05 -17.37
C TRP A 74 -6.17 15.69 -17.97
N PRO A 75 -7.30 16.27 -17.55
CA PRO A 75 -8.59 16.05 -18.19
C PRO A 75 -8.63 16.54 -19.63
N GLN A 76 -7.90 17.61 -19.97
CA GLN A 76 -7.81 18.10 -21.35
C GLN A 76 -7.05 17.12 -22.26
N ALA A 77 -5.98 16.51 -21.76
CA ALA A 77 -5.16 15.59 -22.53
C ALA A 77 -5.73 14.17 -22.61
N THR A 78 -6.36 13.69 -21.54
CA THR A 78 -6.79 12.29 -21.40
C THR A 78 -8.31 12.09 -21.40
N GLY A 79 -9.08 13.16 -21.22
CA GLY A 79 -10.53 13.09 -21.02
C GLY A 79 -10.96 12.53 -19.66
N LEU A 80 -10.01 12.19 -18.78
CA LEU A 80 -10.27 11.61 -17.46
C LEU A 80 -10.07 12.66 -16.36
N SER A 81 -10.94 12.68 -15.37
CA SER A 81 -10.79 13.50 -14.17
C SER A 81 -9.61 13.01 -13.30
N PHE A 82 -8.94 13.96 -12.64
CA PHE A 82 -7.84 13.68 -11.72
C PHE A 82 -8.06 14.42 -10.40
N GLU A 83 -8.33 13.66 -9.35
CA GLU A 83 -8.42 14.17 -7.99
C GLU A 83 -7.15 13.83 -7.20
N GLN A 84 -6.72 14.76 -6.35
CA GLN A 84 -5.58 14.53 -5.46
C GLN A 84 -5.86 13.41 -4.46
N ARG A 85 -7.12 13.28 -4.03
CA ARG A 85 -7.63 12.19 -3.21
C ARG A 85 -8.29 11.17 -4.12
N ASN A 86 -7.62 10.06 -4.40
CA ASN A 86 -8.10 9.10 -5.38
C ASN A 86 -7.90 7.65 -4.95
N SER A 87 -8.55 6.76 -5.69
CA SER A 87 -8.56 5.32 -5.44
C SER A 87 -7.17 4.67 -5.58
N LEU A 88 -6.32 5.21 -6.46
CA LEU A 88 -4.94 4.76 -6.63
C LEU A 88 -4.10 5.02 -5.36
N VAL A 89 -4.14 6.24 -4.83
CA VAL A 89 -3.44 6.64 -3.61
C VAL A 89 -3.90 5.78 -2.42
N LEU A 90 -5.21 5.54 -2.32
CA LEU A 90 -5.77 4.61 -1.35
C LEU A 90 -5.14 3.22 -1.46
N GLY A 91 -5.05 2.64 -2.67
CA GLY A 91 -4.45 1.32 -2.88
C GLY A 91 -3.00 1.25 -2.39
N PHE A 92 -2.20 2.28 -2.66
CA PHE A 92 -0.83 2.37 -2.14
C PHE A 92 -0.79 2.48 -0.62
N MET A 93 -1.56 3.41 -0.03
CA MET A 93 -1.60 3.60 1.43
C MET A 93 -2.03 2.32 2.15
N MET A 94 -3.06 1.65 1.65
CA MET A 94 -3.54 0.38 2.18
C MET A 94 -2.51 -0.73 2.03
N GLY A 95 -1.81 -0.82 0.90
CA GLY A 95 -0.73 -1.78 0.72
C GLY A 95 0.35 -1.63 1.79
N PHE A 96 0.81 -0.41 2.03
CA PHE A 96 1.80 -0.12 3.07
C PHE A 96 1.28 -0.44 4.48
N ALA A 97 0.02 -0.12 4.79
CA ALA A 97 -0.57 -0.38 6.10
C ALA A 97 -0.64 -1.88 6.44
N VAL A 98 -0.86 -2.74 5.44
CA VAL A 98 -1.07 -4.18 5.66
C VAL A 98 0.24 -4.97 5.68
N ILE A 99 1.32 -4.44 5.08
CA ILE A 99 2.64 -5.11 5.01
C ILE A 99 3.12 -5.62 6.38
N PRO A 100 3.17 -4.83 7.47
CA PRO A 100 3.70 -5.29 8.74
C PRO A 100 2.91 -6.46 9.32
N VAL A 101 1.58 -6.43 9.18
CA VAL A 101 0.68 -7.48 9.69
C VAL A 101 0.94 -8.80 8.95
N ILE A 102 1.01 -8.76 7.61
CA ILE A 102 1.30 -9.96 6.81
C ILE A 102 2.72 -10.46 7.13
N PHE A 103 3.70 -9.55 7.21
CA PHE A 103 5.09 -9.89 7.45
C PHE A 103 5.28 -10.67 8.75
N THR A 104 4.77 -10.16 9.87
CA THR A 104 4.94 -10.82 11.18
C THR A 104 4.33 -12.22 11.19
N ILE A 105 3.11 -12.39 10.67
CA ILE A 105 2.45 -13.71 10.64
C ILE A 105 3.16 -14.67 9.67
N ALA A 106 3.65 -14.17 8.54
CA ALA A 106 4.40 -14.97 7.58
C ALA A 106 5.78 -15.40 8.12
N GLU A 107 6.46 -14.53 8.87
CA GLU A 107 7.70 -14.84 9.57
C GLU A 107 7.49 -15.95 10.62
N ASP A 108 6.42 -15.84 11.41
CA ASP A 108 6.04 -16.90 12.36
C ASP A 108 5.76 -18.22 11.63
N ALA A 109 5.09 -18.19 10.47
CA ALA A 109 4.85 -19.40 9.68
C ALA A 109 6.14 -20.05 9.16
N LEU A 110 7.10 -19.24 8.70
CA LEU A 110 8.38 -19.70 8.18
C LEU A 110 9.31 -20.23 9.28
N SER A 111 9.31 -19.60 10.45
CA SER A 111 10.14 -20.01 11.58
C SER A 111 9.68 -21.32 12.22
N ASN A 112 8.40 -21.67 12.05
CA ASN A 112 7.82 -22.94 12.49
C ASN A 112 8.19 -24.14 11.59
N VAL A 113 8.86 -23.93 10.46
CA VAL A 113 9.33 -25.03 9.60
C VAL A 113 10.41 -25.83 10.34
N PRO A 114 10.27 -27.17 10.47
CA PRO A 114 11.25 -27.99 11.17
C PRO A 114 12.66 -27.82 10.58
N LYS A 115 13.63 -27.47 11.43
CA LYS A 115 15.05 -27.32 11.03
C LYS A 115 15.65 -28.62 10.48
N SER A 116 15.07 -29.77 10.82
CA SER A 116 15.47 -31.08 10.27
C SER A 116 15.25 -31.15 8.75
N LEU A 117 14.15 -30.59 8.23
CA LEU A 117 13.85 -30.59 6.80
C LEU A 117 14.81 -29.68 6.02
N THR A 118 15.13 -28.51 6.58
CA THR A 118 16.08 -27.58 5.95
C THR A 118 17.52 -28.09 6.01
N ALA A 119 17.91 -28.72 7.12
CA ALA A 119 19.21 -29.37 7.25
C ALA A 119 19.36 -30.58 6.33
N ALA A 120 18.33 -31.44 6.22
CA ALA A 120 18.33 -32.58 5.30
C ALA A 120 18.43 -32.12 3.84
N SER A 121 17.67 -31.11 3.44
CA SER A 121 17.76 -30.56 2.08
C SER A 121 19.14 -29.97 1.79
N SER A 122 19.76 -29.29 2.77
CA SER A 122 21.12 -28.77 2.62
C SER A 122 22.16 -29.90 2.53
N ALA A 123 21.98 -31.00 3.26
CA ALA A 123 22.85 -32.18 3.21
C ALA A 123 22.77 -32.93 1.86
N LEU A 124 21.63 -32.83 1.16
CA LEU A 124 21.46 -33.35 -0.20
C LEU A 124 22.09 -32.43 -1.27
N GLY A 125 22.80 -31.37 -0.87
CA GLY A 125 23.47 -30.45 -1.79
C GLY A 125 22.58 -29.31 -2.33
N ALA A 126 21.39 -29.10 -1.77
CA ALA A 126 20.52 -27.99 -2.19
C ALA A 126 21.08 -26.64 -1.75
N ASN A 127 21.06 -25.66 -2.65
CA ASN A 127 21.42 -24.28 -2.31
C ASN A 127 20.30 -23.61 -1.49
N ARG A 128 20.61 -22.57 -0.71
CA ARG A 128 19.67 -21.83 0.14
C ARG A 128 18.41 -21.40 -0.60
N TRP A 129 18.54 -20.93 -1.84
CA TRP A 129 17.39 -20.57 -2.68
C TRP A 129 16.48 -21.75 -3.00
N GLN A 130 17.06 -22.92 -3.31
CA GLN A 130 16.31 -24.15 -3.57
C GLN A 130 15.61 -24.65 -2.30
N VAL A 131 16.26 -24.57 -1.14
CA VAL A 131 15.66 -24.91 0.16
C VAL A 131 14.43 -24.03 0.44
N VAL A 132 14.54 -22.72 0.19
CA VAL A 132 13.41 -21.79 0.38
C VAL A 132 12.24 -22.14 -0.53
N TRP A 133 12.50 -22.32 -1.84
CA TRP A 133 11.44 -22.57 -2.82
C TRP A 133 10.82 -23.96 -2.75
N THR A 134 11.62 -24.98 -2.45
CA THR A 134 11.19 -26.39 -2.55
C THR A 134 10.71 -26.95 -1.22
N VAL A 135 11.21 -26.41 -0.10
CA VAL A 135 10.93 -26.95 1.24
C VAL A 135 10.23 -25.92 2.11
N MET A 136 10.83 -24.75 2.35
CA MET A 136 10.27 -23.79 3.32
C MET A 136 8.94 -23.19 2.86
N LEU A 137 8.84 -22.70 1.61
CA LEU A 137 7.63 -22.09 1.10
C LEU A 137 6.45 -23.06 1.03
N PRO A 138 6.58 -24.31 0.52
CA PRO A 138 5.48 -25.27 0.52
C PRO A 138 5.02 -25.67 1.93
N VAL A 139 5.96 -25.90 2.86
CA VAL A 139 5.63 -26.30 4.23
C VAL A 139 4.95 -25.14 5.00
N ALA A 140 5.45 -23.91 4.85
CA ALA A 140 4.87 -22.72 5.47
C ALA A 140 3.67 -22.13 4.71
N SER A 141 3.32 -22.66 3.53
CA SER A 141 2.32 -22.09 2.62
C SER A 141 0.96 -21.85 3.28
N SER A 142 0.50 -22.77 4.13
CA SER A 142 -0.75 -22.62 4.89
C SER A 142 -0.72 -21.42 5.84
N GLY A 143 0.43 -21.16 6.45
CA GLY A 143 0.62 -20.02 7.36
C GLY A 143 0.76 -18.70 6.62
N ILE A 144 1.52 -18.67 5.51
CA ILE A 144 1.64 -17.48 4.64
C ILE A 144 0.29 -17.11 4.03
N PHE A 145 -0.48 -18.10 3.57
CA PHE A 145 -1.82 -17.87 3.05
C PHE A 145 -2.76 -17.31 4.12
N SER A 146 -2.68 -17.84 5.35
CA SER A 146 -3.42 -17.30 6.49
C SER A 146 -3.03 -15.85 6.80
N ALA A 147 -1.74 -15.52 6.72
CA ALA A 147 -1.24 -14.15 6.92
C ALA A 147 -1.85 -13.17 5.89
N LEU A 148 -1.85 -13.57 4.62
CA LEU A 148 -2.45 -12.79 3.53
C LEU A 148 -3.94 -12.54 3.79
N MET A 149 -4.70 -13.58 4.11
CA MET A 149 -6.14 -13.45 4.34
C MET A 149 -6.46 -12.55 5.54
N ILE A 150 -5.73 -12.69 6.65
CA ILE A 150 -5.90 -11.83 7.84
C ILE A 150 -5.56 -10.37 7.49
N GLY A 151 -4.48 -10.15 6.74
CA GLY A 151 -4.09 -8.82 6.25
C GLY A 151 -5.17 -8.19 5.38
N PHE A 152 -5.74 -8.94 4.43
CA PHE A 152 -6.85 -8.48 3.60
C PHE A 152 -8.11 -8.17 4.42
N GLY A 153 -8.48 -9.04 5.37
CA GLY A 153 -9.62 -8.80 6.24
C GLY A 153 -9.45 -7.52 7.06
N ARG A 154 -8.24 -7.26 7.56
CA ARG A 154 -7.91 -5.98 8.20
C ARG A 154 -8.03 -4.81 7.24
N ALA A 155 -7.54 -4.94 6.01
CA ALA A 155 -7.60 -3.89 5.01
C ALA A 155 -9.03 -3.44 4.70
N VAL A 156 -9.96 -4.39 4.60
CA VAL A 156 -11.39 -4.11 4.38
C VAL A 156 -12.00 -3.36 5.58
N GLY A 157 -11.52 -3.65 6.79
CA GLY A 157 -11.94 -3.00 8.03
C GLY A 157 -11.31 -1.63 8.31
N GLU A 158 -10.23 -1.25 7.60
CA GLU A 158 -9.59 0.06 7.75
C GLU A 158 -10.44 1.16 7.10
N THR A 159 -11.41 1.67 7.84
CA THR A 159 -12.34 2.71 7.37
C THR A 159 -11.72 4.10 7.37
N MET A 160 -10.77 4.36 8.27
CA MET A 160 -10.18 5.69 8.45
C MET A 160 -9.28 6.08 7.29
N ILE A 161 -8.48 5.12 6.77
CA ILE A 161 -7.62 5.36 5.62
C ILE A 161 -8.47 5.64 4.38
N MET A 162 -9.56 4.89 4.20
CA MET A 162 -10.51 5.08 3.09
C MET A 162 -11.08 6.50 3.07
N VAL A 163 -11.68 6.94 4.18
CA VAL A 163 -12.30 8.29 4.27
C VAL A 163 -11.28 9.40 3.99
N MET A 164 -10.06 9.26 4.50
CA MET A 164 -9.03 10.29 4.37
C MET A 164 -8.36 10.31 3.00
N ALA A 165 -8.12 9.14 2.40
CA ALA A 165 -7.38 9.03 1.15
C ALA A 165 -8.23 9.29 -0.10
N THR A 166 -9.53 8.96 -0.09
CA THR A 166 -10.40 9.09 -1.26
C THR A 166 -11.30 10.31 -1.24
N GLY A 167 -11.25 11.12 -0.17
CA GLY A 167 -11.99 12.39 -0.08
C GLY A 167 -13.49 12.24 0.14
N ASN A 168 -14.01 11.02 0.28
CA ASN A 168 -15.43 10.70 0.48
C ASN A 168 -16.35 11.13 -0.68
N THR A 169 -15.82 11.19 -1.90
CA THR A 169 -16.60 11.57 -3.09
C THR A 169 -17.37 10.35 -3.65
N PRO A 170 -18.72 10.37 -3.73
CA PRO A 170 -19.51 9.24 -4.26
C PRO A 170 -19.54 9.24 -5.80
N VAL A 171 -18.37 9.21 -6.44
CA VAL A 171 -18.25 9.12 -7.90
C VAL A 171 -18.37 7.65 -8.31
N THR A 172 -19.24 7.36 -9.29
CA THR A 172 -19.50 5.98 -9.77
C THR A 172 -18.76 5.68 -11.09
N GLU A 173 -17.90 6.59 -11.53
CA GLU A 173 -17.09 6.42 -12.74
C GLU A 173 -15.97 5.40 -12.51
N TRP A 174 -15.67 4.57 -13.51
CA TRP A 174 -14.61 3.56 -13.48
C TRP A 174 -13.21 4.16 -13.70
N ASN A 175 -12.90 5.26 -13.01
CA ASN A 175 -11.62 5.96 -13.11
C ASN A 175 -10.85 5.85 -11.79
N ILE A 176 -9.65 5.24 -11.84
CA ILE A 176 -8.77 5.07 -10.67
C ILE A 176 -8.20 6.38 -10.12
N PHE A 177 -8.21 7.44 -10.94
CA PHE A 177 -7.72 8.77 -10.58
C PHE A 177 -8.78 9.65 -9.91
N ASN A 178 -9.99 9.14 -9.73
CA ASN A 178 -11.04 9.81 -8.97
C ASN A 178 -11.15 9.28 -7.54
N GLY A 179 -11.73 10.12 -6.68
CA GLY A 179 -12.22 9.71 -5.38
C GLY A 179 -13.30 8.63 -5.50
N MET A 180 -13.42 7.82 -4.46
CA MET A 180 -14.46 6.80 -4.33
C MET A 180 -15.03 6.82 -2.93
N ARG A 181 -16.28 6.40 -2.79
CA ARG A 181 -16.93 6.23 -1.49
C ARG A 181 -17.18 4.76 -1.23
N THR A 182 -16.43 4.18 -0.30
CA THR A 182 -16.63 2.78 0.08
C THR A 182 -17.86 2.61 0.95
N LEU A 183 -18.45 1.41 0.95
CA LEU A 183 -19.56 1.07 1.83
C LEU A 183 -19.22 1.34 3.30
N SER A 184 -18.00 0.99 3.72
CA SER A 184 -17.54 1.20 5.10
C SER A 184 -17.37 2.69 5.45
N ALA A 185 -16.85 3.51 4.55
CA ALA A 185 -16.78 4.96 4.71
C ALA A 185 -18.18 5.58 4.75
N ASN A 186 -19.10 5.13 3.90
CA ASN A 186 -20.47 5.62 3.85
C ASN A 186 -21.19 5.39 5.19
N ILE A 187 -21.08 4.17 5.73
CA ILE A 187 -21.67 3.82 7.02
C ILE A 187 -21.02 4.63 8.15
N ALA A 188 -19.70 4.75 8.17
CA ALA A 188 -18.99 5.43 9.26
C ALA A 188 -19.31 6.94 9.34
N VAL A 189 -19.51 7.60 8.20
CA VAL A 189 -19.78 9.04 8.15
C VAL A 189 -21.28 9.35 8.26
N GLU A 190 -22.14 8.64 7.55
CA GLU A 190 -23.57 9.01 7.47
C GLU A 190 -24.44 8.41 8.58
N LEU A 191 -24.06 7.25 9.14
CA LEU A 191 -24.89 6.58 10.16
C LEU A 191 -25.06 7.43 11.43
N PRO A 192 -24.03 8.12 11.96
CA PRO A 192 -24.19 9.02 13.11
C PRO A 192 -25.04 10.25 12.82
N GLU A 193 -25.08 10.72 11.56
CA GLU A 193 -25.79 11.93 11.14
C GLU A 193 -27.24 11.65 10.72
N ALA A 194 -27.57 10.39 10.40
CA ALA A 194 -28.90 10.00 9.93
C ALA A 194 -29.95 9.99 11.06
N PRO A 195 -31.14 10.60 10.88
CA PRO A 195 -32.22 10.55 11.86
C PRO A 195 -32.70 9.12 12.09
N VAL A 196 -32.81 8.74 13.37
CA VAL A 196 -33.27 7.40 13.78
C VAL A 196 -34.68 7.15 13.24
N GLY A 197 -34.85 6.03 12.54
CA GLY A 197 -36.13 5.63 11.95
C GLY A 197 -36.40 6.13 10.52
N SER A 198 -35.55 7.01 9.98
CA SER A 198 -35.63 7.47 8.59
C SER A 198 -35.35 6.34 7.58
N THR A 199 -35.85 6.49 6.34
CA THR A 199 -35.54 5.55 5.25
C THR A 199 -34.03 5.46 5.01
N HIS A 200 -33.32 6.58 5.10
CA HIS A 200 -31.87 6.64 4.93
C HIS A 200 -31.12 5.83 6.01
N TYR A 201 -31.53 5.95 7.28
CA TYR A 201 -30.98 5.15 8.37
C TYR A 201 -31.16 3.64 8.12
N ARG A 202 -32.34 3.22 7.65
CA ARG A 202 -32.61 1.81 7.31
C ARG A 202 -31.73 1.32 6.16
N THR A 203 -31.50 2.15 5.14
CA THR A 203 -30.62 1.79 4.02
C THR A 203 -29.15 1.67 4.44
N LEU A 204 -28.66 2.53 5.34
CA LEU A 204 -27.31 2.43 5.89
C LEU A 204 -27.14 1.17 6.74
N PHE A 205 -28.15 0.83 7.54
CA PHE A 205 -28.16 -0.40 8.33
C PHE A 205 -28.16 -1.65 7.46
N LEU A 206 -28.95 -1.66 6.38
CA LEU A 206 -28.90 -2.73 5.37
C LEU A 206 -27.50 -2.84 4.75
N GLY A 207 -26.89 -1.71 4.40
CA GLY A 207 -25.50 -1.67 3.91
C GLY A 207 -24.50 -2.27 4.90
N ALA A 208 -24.67 -2.00 6.20
CA ALA A 208 -23.83 -2.59 7.24
C ALA A 208 -24.01 -4.11 7.36
N VAL A 209 -25.24 -4.62 7.25
CA VAL A 209 -25.51 -6.07 7.23
C VAL A 209 -24.89 -6.72 6.00
N VAL A 210 -24.96 -6.08 4.83
CA VAL A 210 -24.33 -6.59 3.60
C VAL A 210 -22.80 -6.63 3.74
N LEU A 211 -22.19 -5.58 4.28
CA LEU A 211 -20.75 -5.53 4.54
C LEU A 211 -20.33 -6.60 5.56
N PHE A 212 -21.12 -6.80 6.62
CA PHE A 212 -20.93 -7.87 7.59
C PHE A 212 -21.00 -9.25 6.94
N LEU A 213 -22.00 -9.52 6.10
CA LEU A 213 -22.12 -10.79 5.39
C LEU A 213 -20.95 -11.03 4.43
N MET A 214 -20.53 -10.00 3.69
CA MET A 214 -19.38 -10.09 2.79
C MET A 214 -18.10 -10.44 3.56
N THR A 215 -17.81 -9.71 4.64
CA THR A 215 -16.62 -9.96 5.48
C THR A 215 -16.68 -11.32 6.16
N PHE A 216 -17.86 -11.72 6.65
CA PHE A 216 -18.08 -13.04 7.23
C PHE A 216 -17.80 -14.17 6.22
N VAL A 217 -18.33 -14.08 4.99
CA VAL A 217 -18.08 -15.07 3.94
C VAL A 217 -16.60 -15.12 3.58
N MET A 218 -15.95 -13.98 3.39
CA MET A 218 -14.53 -13.92 3.05
C MET A 218 -13.65 -14.53 4.16
N ASN A 219 -13.92 -14.18 5.43
CA ASN A 219 -13.21 -14.76 6.57
C ASN A 219 -13.47 -16.26 6.72
N THR A 220 -14.69 -16.72 6.46
CA THR A 220 -15.04 -18.16 6.51
C THR A 220 -14.29 -18.93 5.42
N VAL A 221 -14.27 -18.42 4.18
CA VAL A 221 -13.51 -19.01 3.07
C VAL A 221 -12.02 -19.08 3.40
N ALA A 222 -11.47 -18.03 3.98
CA ALA A 222 -10.07 -17.98 4.39
C ALA A 222 -9.72 -19.08 5.41
N GLU A 223 -10.55 -19.26 6.44
CA GLU A 223 -10.32 -20.27 7.47
C GLU A 223 -10.50 -21.69 6.92
N VAL A 224 -11.51 -21.92 6.06
CA VAL A 224 -11.69 -23.22 5.40
C VAL A 224 -10.49 -23.58 4.52
N LEU A 225 -9.96 -22.63 3.74
CA LEU A 225 -8.80 -22.88 2.90
C LEU A 225 -7.54 -23.18 3.73
N ARG A 226 -7.36 -22.45 4.84
CA ARG A 226 -6.28 -22.69 5.80
C ARG A 226 -6.33 -24.11 6.38
N GLN A 227 -7.52 -24.59 6.78
CA GLN A 227 -7.70 -25.94 7.31
C GLN A 227 -7.35 -27.01 6.27
N ARG A 228 -7.81 -26.85 5.02
CA ARG A 228 -7.49 -27.76 3.91
C ARG A 228 -5.99 -27.84 3.62
N LEU A 229 -5.29 -26.72 3.64
CA LEU A 229 -3.84 -26.68 3.42
C LEU A 229 -3.08 -27.34 4.58
N ARG A 230 -3.54 -27.15 5.82
CA ARG A 230 -2.94 -27.78 7.00
C ARG A 230 -3.14 -29.30 7.02
N GLU A 231 -4.30 -29.78 6.58
CA GLU A 231 -4.56 -31.22 6.43
C GLU A 231 -3.65 -31.86 5.38
N LYS A 232 -3.46 -31.21 4.23
CA LYS A 232 -2.54 -31.70 3.20
C LYS A 232 -1.10 -31.82 3.70
N ASN A 233 -0.63 -30.84 4.48
CA ASN A 233 0.72 -30.82 5.01
C ASN A 233 0.93 -31.75 6.23
N LYS A 234 -0.14 -32.32 6.79
CA LYS A 234 -0.07 -33.30 7.89
C LYS A 234 0.22 -34.74 7.42
N ILE A 235 0.16 -35.00 6.11
CA ILE A 235 0.30 -36.35 5.53
C ILE A 235 1.76 -36.64 5.13
N VAL A 236 2.71 -35.78 5.50
CA VAL A 236 4.16 -35.99 5.32
C VAL A 236 4.86 -35.99 6.67
#